data_AF-A0A4P9WA83-F1
#
_entry.id   AF-A0A4P9WA83-F1
#
_cell.length_a   1.000
_cell.length_b   1.000
_cell.length_c   1.000
_cell.angle_alpha   90.00
_cell.angle_beta   90.00
_cell.angle_gamma   90.00
#
_symmetry.space_group_name_H-M   'P 1'
#
loop_
_entity.id
_entity.type
_entity.pdbx_description
1 polymer ?
#
loop_
_entity_poly.entity_id
_entity_poly.type
_entity_poly.pdbx_seq_one_letter_code
_entity_poly.pdbx_strand_id
1 'polypeptide(L)'
;QLTVIDTPGFGDQLNRERNFEPILDYVDAQYAKYLDAERTSEMRRNIRDSRVHALLYFIPPTGGHGLKDIDVDFLQRLCTKVNIIPVIAKADALVPEEVAAFKKGILRDFEKHDIRIYPTAHAEDRELVADIERHMPFTVIGSDSWIDVDGKKVRGRTYRWGSVEVENEKHSDFVHLRELLIRTNLQDLIETTHAVHYAQFRSTQIRGQGRPESFLACDEFYESRIDSAKRALAEEMQRKEEEMRSMFVNKVREKEAELR
;
A
#
# COMPACT_ATOMS: atom_id res chain seq x y z
N GLN A 1 6.91 17.61 11.52
CA GLN A 1 7.61 16.81 12.54
C GLN A 1 8.06 15.53 11.85
N LEU A 2 9.35 15.19 11.92
CA LEU A 2 9.86 13.93 11.36
C LEU A 2 9.87 12.87 12.47
N THR A 3 9.24 11.73 12.22
CA THR A 3 9.22 10.59 13.14
C THR A 3 9.77 9.38 12.41
N VAL A 4 10.83 8.79 12.96
CA VAL A 4 11.42 7.54 12.46
C VAL A 4 11.00 6.43 13.40
N ILE A 5 10.37 5.39 12.85
CA ILE A 5 9.93 4.21 13.59
C ILE A 5 10.90 3.10 13.27
N ASP A 6 11.63 2.63 14.29
CA ASP A 6 12.51 1.48 14.15
C ASP A 6 11.71 0.18 14.36
N THR A 7 12.04 -0.84 13.58
CA THR A 7 11.36 -2.14 13.60
C THR A 7 12.35 -3.23 13.99
N PRO A 8 11.94 -4.22 14.79
CA PRO A 8 12.80 -5.38 15.06
C PRO A 8 13.15 -6.08 13.75
N GLY A 9 14.39 -6.56 13.65
CA GLY A 9 14.84 -7.32 12.48
C GLY A 9 14.05 -8.62 12.32
N PHE A 10 13.69 -8.95 11.08
CA PHE A 10 13.06 -10.22 10.71
C PHE A 10 14.06 -11.12 9.99
N GLY A 11 13.95 -12.44 10.18
CA GLY A 11 14.76 -13.44 9.46
C GLY A 11 15.66 -14.32 10.33
N ASP A 12 15.84 -14.01 11.62
CA ASP A 12 16.67 -14.79 12.54
C ASP A 12 15.93 -16.01 13.14
N GLN A 13 14.59 -16.03 13.05
CA GLN A 13 13.77 -17.11 13.60
C GLN A 13 13.49 -18.22 12.58
N LEU A 14 13.37 -19.46 13.06
CA LEU A 14 13.03 -20.64 12.24
C LEU A 14 11.63 -20.53 11.64
N ASN A 15 10.66 -19.99 12.40
CA ASN A 15 9.32 -19.70 11.90
C ASN A 15 9.27 -18.29 11.36
N ARG A 16 9.09 -18.17 10.04
CA ARG A 16 9.18 -16.90 9.31
C ARG A 16 7.82 -16.29 8.97
N GLU A 17 6.76 -17.09 9.03
CA GLU A 17 5.41 -16.73 8.57
C GLU A 17 4.71 -15.66 9.41
N ARG A 18 5.10 -15.45 10.67
CA ARG A 18 4.46 -14.47 11.58
C ARG A 18 5.33 -13.27 11.93
N ASN A 19 6.55 -13.20 11.40
CA ASN A 19 7.49 -12.15 11.78
C ASN A 19 7.07 -10.76 11.32
N PHE A 20 6.23 -10.68 10.28
CA PHE A 20 5.76 -9.44 9.71
C PHE A 20 4.39 -8.96 10.22
N GLU A 21 3.66 -9.80 10.95
CA GLU A 21 2.35 -9.42 11.53
C GLU A 21 2.45 -8.17 12.41
N PRO A 22 3.45 -8.01 13.31
CA PRO A 22 3.52 -6.82 14.16
C PRO A 22 3.69 -5.51 13.38
N ILE A 23 4.36 -5.54 12.23
CA ILE A 23 4.56 -4.35 11.39
C ILE A 23 3.25 -3.99 10.68
N LEU A 24 2.55 -5.00 10.14
CA LEU A 24 1.24 -4.82 9.51
C LEU A 24 0.21 -4.28 10.51
N ASP A 25 0.15 -4.88 11.70
CA ASP A 25 -0.74 -4.47 12.78
C ASP A 25 -0.44 -3.06 13.25
N TYR A 26 0.84 -2.67 13.32
CA TYR A 26 1.23 -1.31 13.66
C TYR A 26 0.69 -0.30 12.65
N VAL A 27 0.87 -0.56 11.35
CA VAL A 27 0.38 0.31 10.26
C VAL A 27 -1.15 0.43 10.33
N ASP A 28 -1.86 -0.69 10.45
CA ASP A 28 -3.32 -0.71 10.55
C ASP A 28 -3.81 0.02 11.81
N ALA A 29 -3.10 -0.11 12.94
CA ALA A 29 -3.42 0.61 14.16
C ALA A 29 -3.24 2.12 14.02
N GLN A 30 -2.26 2.60 13.25
CA GLN A 30 -2.15 4.04 12.96
C GLN A 30 -3.28 4.53 12.07
N TYR A 31 -3.70 3.75 11.07
CA TYR A 31 -4.86 4.10 10.26
C TYR A 31 -6.17 4.08 11.03
N ALA A 32 -6.36 3.12 11.94
CA ALA A 32 -7.50 3.08 12.84
C ALA A 32 -7.57 4.31 13.75
N LYS A 33 -6.45 4.69 14.39
CA LYS A 33 -6.38 5.91 15.21
C LYS A 33 -6.76 7.17 14.42
N TYR A 34 -6.28 7.27 13.19
CA TYR A 34 -6.61 8.40 12.31
C TYR A 34 -8.10 8.40 11.94
N LEU A 35 -8.68 7.24 11.64
CA LEU A 35 -10.10 7.08 11.33
C LEU A 35 -11.00 7.44 12.54
N ASP A 36 -10.62 7.04 13.74
CA ASP A 36 -11.37 7.37 14.97
C ASP A 36 -11.35 8.88 15.26
N ALA A 37 -10.20 9.53 15.02
CA ALA A 37 -10.07 10.97 15.10
C ALA A 37 -10.91 11.71 14.02
N GLU A 38 -11.02 11.16 12.81
CA GLU A 38 -11.89 11.69 11.74
C GLU A 38 -13.39 11.60 12.12
N ARG A 39 -13.79 10.52 12.83
CA ARG A 39 -15.17 10.31 13.27
C ARG A 39 -15.61 11.30 14.34
N THR A 40 -14.70 11.72 15.23
CA THR A 40 -15.02 12.57 16.38
C THR A 40 -15.03 14.05 16.02
N SER A 41 -16.17 14.73 16.16
CA SER A 41 -16.37 16.14 15.76
C SER A 41 -15.39 17.12 16.40
N GLU A 42 -14.90 16.86 17.61
CA GLU A 42 -13.95 17.71 18.33
C GLU A 42 -12.52 17.57 17.78
N MET A 43 -12.09 16.35 17.43
CA MET A 43 -10.77 16.07 16.89
C MET A 43 -10.59 16.54 15.44
N ARG A 44 -11.67 16.71 14.67
CA ARG A 44 -11.61 17.15 13.26
C ARG A 44 -10.85 18.46 13.04
N ARG A 45 -10.79 19.34 14.04
CA ARG A 45 -10.13 20.65 13.93
C ARG A 45 -8.60 20.57 14.02
N ASN A 46 -8.05 19.51 14.62
CA ASN A 46 -6.60 19.34 14.78
C ASN A 46 -6.21 17.86 14.90
N ILE A 47 -6.31 17.12 13.79
CA ILE A 47 -5.91 15.71 13.74
C ILE A 47 -4.39 15.65 13.69
N ARG A 48 -3.78 14.95 14.65
CA ARG A 48 -2.35 14.63 14.61
C ARG A 48 -2.14 13.44 13.69
N ASP A 49 -1.39 13.64 12.61
CA ASP A 49 -1.05 12.56 11.69
C ASP A 49 0.08 11.69 12.28
N SER A 50 -0.25 10.44 12.62
CA SER A 50 0.70 9.41 13.06
C SER A 50 0.82 8.26 12.05
N ARG A 51 0.28 8.41 10.85
CA ARG A 51 0.33 7.40 9.79
C ARG A 51 1.75 7.26 9.26
N VAL A 52 2.06 6.06 8.76
CA VAL A 52 3.35 5.79 8.12
C VAL A 52 3.28 6.26 6.67
N HIS A 53 4.07 7.26 6.30
CA HIS A 53 4.07 7.84 4.95
C HIS A 53 5.00 7.13 3.97
N ALA A 54 6.08 6.54 4.47
CA ALA A 54 7.07 5.82 3.68
C ALA A 54 7.68 4.66 4.48
N LEU A 55 7.91 3.54 3.82
CA LEU A 55 8.63 2.39 4.35
C LEU A 55 9.94 2.24 3.60
N LEU A 56 11.06 2.40 4.30
CA LEU A 56 12.38 2.06 3.79
C LEU A 56 12.62 0.56 3.97
N TYR A 57 12.63 -0.17 2.87
CA TYR A 57 12.85 -1.61 2.90
C TYR A 57 14.31 -1.95 2.61
N PHE A 58 15.00 -2.45 3.63
CA PHE A 58 16.42 -2.80 3.53
C PHE A 58 16.62 -4.21 2.99
N ILE A 59 17.06 -4.29 1.74
CA ILE A 59 17.42 -5.52 1.06
C ILE A 59 18.87 -5.86 1.42
N PRO A 60 19.16 -7.08 1.92
CA PRO A 60 20.52 -7.49 2.20
C PRO A 60 21.34 -7.60 0.91
N PRO A 61 22.65 -7.26 0.93
CA PRO A 61 23.52 -7.38 -0.23
C PRO A 61 23.90 -8.84 -0.47
N THR A 62 22.98 -9.64 -1.00
CA THR A 62 23.24 -11.01 -1.43
C THR A 62 23.81 -10.96 -2.85
N GLY A 63 25.14 -10.97 -2.99
CA GLY A 63 25.90 -10.74 -4.23
C GLY A 63 25.50 -11.59 -5.45
N GLY A 64 24.35 -11.28 -6.05
CA GLY A 64 23.86 -11.82 -7.33
C GLY A 64 22.57 -12.64 -7.28
N HIS A 65 21.97 -12.89 -6.11
CA HIS A 65 20.67 -13.58 -6.02
C HIS A 65 19.59 -12.52 -5.80
N GLY A 66 18.44 -12.63 -6.48
CA GLY A 66 17.34 -11.66 -6.42
C GLY A 66 16.67 -11.52 -5.04
N LEU A 67 15.42 -11.06 -5.02
CA LEU A 67 14.66 -10.97 -3.76
C LEU A 67 14.44 -12.37 -3.17
N LYS A 68 14.53 -12.49 -1.84
CA LYS A 68 14.18 -13.73 -1.16
C LYS A 68 12.66 -13.91 -1.19
N ASP A 69 12.19 -15.15 -1.19
CA ASP A 69 10.75 -15.43 -1.21
C ASP A 69 10.01 -14.81 0.00
N ILE A 70 10.66 -14.75 1.16
CA ILE A 70 10.12 -14.07 2.35
C ILE A 70 9.95 -12.57 2.14
N ASP A 71 10.91 -11.95 1.46
CA ASP A 71 10.89 -10.52 1.17
C ASP A 71 9.77 -10.23 0.17
N VAL A 72 9.56 -11.13 -0.82
CA VAL A 72 8.46 -11.05 -1.77
C VAL A 72 7.09 -11.11 -1.08
N ASP A 73 6.83 -12.12 -0.23
CA ASP A 73 5.55 -12.25 0.48
C ASP A 73 5.29 -11.03 1.39
N PHE A 74 6.34 -10.53 2.06
CA PHE A 74 6.23 -9.33 2.90
C PHE A 74 5.88 -8.08 2.10
N LEU A 75 6.60 -7.85 1.00
CA LEU A 75 6.42 -6.67 0.16
C LEU A 75 5.08 -6.68 -0.57
N GLN A 76 4.59 -7.85 -1.01
CA GLN A 76 3.26 -7.98 -1.61
C GLN A 76 2.14 -7.60 -0.64
N ARG A 77 2.27 -7.92 0.64
CA ARG A 77 1.28 -7.54 1.65
C ARG A 77 1.33 -6.04 1.95
N LEU A 78 2.53 -5.46 2.03
CA LEU A 78 2.72 -4.06 2.40
C LEU A 78 2.53 -3.05 1.27
N CYS A 79 2.74 -3.44 0.01
CA CYS A 79 2.64 -2.51 -1.13
C CYS A 79 1.22 -1.93 -1.29
N THR A 80 0.21 -2.60 -0.73
CA THR A 80 -1.17 -2.10 -0.70
C THR A 80 -1.42 -1.06 0.39
N LYS A 81 -0.60 -1.05 1.44
CA LYS A 81 -0.81 -0.26 2.66
C LYS A 81 0.15 0.91 2.81
N VAL A 82 1.37 0.85 2.30
CA VAL A 82 2.38 1.91 2.50
C VAL A 82 3.21 2.10 1.23
N ASN A 83 3.71 3.32 1.02
CA ASN A 83 4.70 3.62 -0.01
C ASN A 83 6.02 2.93 0.31
N ILE A 84 6.43 1.97 -0.51
CA ILE A 84 7.67 1.23 -0.30
C ILE A 84 8.80 1.86 -1.12
N ILE A 85 9.92 2.12 -0.45
CA ILE A 85 11.17 2.57 -1.07
C ILE A 85 12.22 1.47 -0.84
N PRO A 86 12.61 0.73 -1.89
CA PRO A 86 13.60 -0.33 -1.77
C PRO A 86 15.02 0.24 -1.67
N VAL A 87 15.78 -0.26 -0.70
CA VAL A 87 17.12 0.21 -0.37
C VAL A 87 18.05 -1.00 -0.21
N ILE A 88 19.13 -1.06 -0.97
CA ILE A 88 20.19 -2.05 -0.79
C ILE A 88 21.07 -1.59 0.37
N ALA A 89 21.06 -2.35 1.46
CA ALA A 89 21.86 -2.08 2.64
C ALA A 89 23.33 -2.47 2.44
N LYS A 90 24.25 -1.81 3.18
CA LYS A 90 25.68 -2.17 3.22
C LYS A 90 26.27 -2.35 1.82
N ALA A 91 26.05 -1.36 0.95
CA ALA A 91 26.52 -1.41 -0.43
C ALA A 91 28.06 -1.51 -0.55
N ASP A 92 28.80 -1.15 0.50
CA ASP A 92 30.25 -1.37 0.64
C ASP A 92 30.68 -2.83 0.60
N ALA A 93 29.76 -3.78 0.75
CA ALA A 93 30.03 -5.21 0.64
C ALA A 93 30.05 -5.74 -0.80
N LEU A 94 29.58 -4.95 -1.77
CA LEU A 94 29.43 -5.37 -3.18
C LEU A 94 30.33 -4.55 -4.10
N VAL A 95 30.80 -5.18 -5.17
CA VAL A 95 31.50 -4.49 -6.25
C VAL A 95 30.48 -3.73 -7.12
N PRO A 96 30.82 -2.57 -7.72
CA PRO A 96 29.88 -1.81 -8.56
C PRO A 96 29.22 -2.63 -9.69
N GLU A 97 29.93 -3.61 -10.26
CA GLU A 97 29.40 -4.52 -11.26
C GLU A 97 28.32 -5.46 -10.70
N GLU A 98 28.55 -5.99 -9.49
CA GLU A 98 27.59 -6.84 -8.77
C GLU A 98 26.35 -6.04 -8.36
N VAL A 99 26.53 -4.79 -7.93
CA VAL A 99 25.43 -3.86 -7.62
C VAL A 99 24.55 -3.66 -8.84
N ALA A 100 25.14 -3.38 -10.01
CA ALA A 100 24.38 -3.17 -11.24
C ALA A 100 23.59 -4.43 -11.66
N ALA A 101 24.19 -5.61 -11.53
CA ALA A 101 23.51 -6.88 -11.79
C ALA A 101 22.37 -7.13 -10.78
N PHE A 102 22.61 -6.84 -9.50
CA PHE A 102 21.65 -7.04 -8.42
C PHE A 102 20.46 -6.08 -8.53
N LYS A 103 20.68 -4.80 -8.86
CA LYS A 103 19.62 -3.82 -9.14
C LYS A 103 18.68 -4.33 -10.24
N LYS A 104 19.23 -4.83 -11.36
CA LYS A 104 18.45 -5.43 -12.45
C LYS A 104 17.67 -6.67 -12.02
N GLY A 105 18.27 -7.51 -11.18
CA GLY A 105 17.61 -8.69 -10.63
C GLY A 105 16.40 -8.32 -9.78
N ILE A 106 16.57 -7.37 -8.86
CA ILE A 106 15.50 -6.88 -7.97
C ILE A 106 14.35 -6.25 -8.78
N LEU A 107 14.65 -5.40 -9.77
CA LEU A 107 13.62 -4.76 -10.59
C LEU A 107 12.78 -5.80 -11.35
N ARG A 108 13.42 -6.81 -11.93
CA ARG A 108 12.72 -7.92 -12.59
C ARG A 108 11.83 -8.70 -11.62
N ASP A 109 12.28 -8.89 -10.39
CA ASP A 109 11.50 -9.59 -9.38
C ASP A 109 10.29 -8.75 -8.91
N PHE A 110 10.42 -7.42 -8.83
CA PHE A 110 9.28 -6.53 -8.56
C PHE A 110 8.22 -6.60 -9.66
N GLU A 111 8.63 -6.54 -10.92
CA GLU A 111 7.73 -6.67 -12.07
C GLU A 111 7.03 -8.05 -12.09
N LYS A 112 7.78 -9.11 -11.81
CA LYS A 112 7.24 -10.49 -11.81
C LYS A 112 6.17 -10.70 -10.73
N HIS A 113 6.34 -10.07 -9.57
CA HIS A 113 5.46 -10.28 -8.40
C HIS A 113 4.44 -9.16 -8.20
N ASP A 114 4.34 -8.21 -9.16
CA ASP A 114 3.46 -7.04 -9.14
C ASP A 114 3.59 -6.21 -7.84
N ILE A 115 4.84 -6.01 -7.39
CA ILE A 115 5.13 -5.24 -6.19
C ILE A 115 5.19 -3.75 -6.56
N ARG A 116 4.21 -2.99 -6.08
CA ARG A 116 4.17 -1.54 -6.27
C ARG A 116 5.21 -0.83 -5.40
N ILE A 117 6.11 -0.11 -6.05
CA ILE A 117 7.15 0.72 -5.41
C ILE A 117 6.89 2.20 -5.70
N TYR A 118 7.29 3.05 -4.78
CA TYR A 118 7.24 4.51 -4.93
C TYR A 118 8.49 5.00 -5.67
N PRO A 119 8.42 5.95 -6.63
CA PRO A 119 7.27 6.78 -7.05
C PRO A 119 6.44 6.21 -8.22
N THR A 120 6.86 5.09 -8.82
CA THR A 120 6.39 4.60 -10.13
C THR A 120 4.89 4.26 -10.19
N ALA A 121 4.21 4.08 -9.04
CA ALA A 121 2.78 3.77 -9.01
C ALA A 121 1.83 4.99 -9.06
N HIS A 122 2.28 6.20 -8.72
CA HIS A 122 1.38 7.33 -8.41
C HIS A 122 1.81 8.70 -8.95
N ALA A 123 2.96 8.81 -9.60
CA ALA A 123 3.43 10.12 -10.05
C ALA A 123 2.79 10.56 -11.38
N GLU A 124 2.06 11.68 -11.33
CA GLU A 124 1.56 12.39 -12.51
C GLU A 124 2.69 13.06 -13.32
N ASP A 125 3.81 13.40 -12.64
CA ASP A 125 4.98 14.07 -13.22
C ASP A 125 6.11 13.09 -13.59
N ARG A 126 6.07 12.55 -14.81
CA ARG A 126 7.06 11.55 -15.30
C ARG A 126 8.51 12.04 -15.39
N GLU A 127 8.76 13.34 -15.53
CA GLU A 127 10.13 13.86 -15.76
C GLU A 127 11.00 13.81 -14.50
N LEU A 128 10.46 14.20 -13.34
CA LEU A 128 11.15 14.14 -12.04
C LEU A 128 11.34 12.69 -11.56
N VAL A 129 10.41 11.82 -11.96
CA VAL A 129 10.44 10.38 -11.65
C VAL A 129 11.58 9.66 -12.36
N ALA A 130 11.87 10.02 -13.61
CA ALA A 130 12.88 9.34 -14.41
C ALA A 130 14.30 9.42 -13.81
N ASP A 131 14.63 10.53 -13.14
CA ASP A 131 15.93 10.68 -12.48
C ASP A 131 16.03 9.87 -11.18
N ILE A 132 14.91 9.73 -10.46
CA ILE A 132 14.81 8.90 -9.25
C ILE A 132 14.88 7.41 -9.62
N GLU A 133 14.18 6.99 -10.68
CA GLU A 133 14.14 5.61 -11.14
C GLU A 133 15.53 5.07 -11.53
N ARG A 134 16.42 5.92 -12.06
CA ARG A 134 17.80 5.52 -12.39
C ARG A 134 18.60 5.06 -11.17
N HIS A 135 18.30 5.62 -10.00
CA HIS A 135 19.03 5.32 -8.77
C HIS A 135 18.39 4.16 -8.00
N MET A 136 17.17 3.76 -8.36
CA MET A 136 16.40 2.73 -7.68
C MET A 136 16.83 1.31 -8.08
N PRO A 137 16.88 0.36 -7.14
CA PRO A 137 16.86 0.54 -5.69
C PRO A 137 18.12 1.28 -5.18
N PHE A 138 17.94 2.16 -4.19
CA PHE A 138 19.02 3.01 -3.68
C PHE A 138 20.09 2.18 -2.98
N THR A 139 21.36 2.42 -3.30
CA THR A 139 22.48 1.75 -2.63
C THR A 139 23.02 2.64 -1.52
N VAL A 140 22.85 2.21 -0.26
CA VAL A 140 23.19 3.07 0.88
C VAL A 140 24.24 2.42 1.77
N ILE A 141 25.07 3.31 2.31
CA ILE A 141 26.06 3.00 3.31
C ILE A 141 25.76 3.89 4.51
N GLY A 142 25.55 3.28 5.68
CA GLY A 142 25.32 4.00 6.94
C GLY A 142 26.60 4.08 7.77
N SER A 143 26.86 5.22 8.39
CA SER A 143 27.90 5.37 9.41
C SER A 143 27.54 6.43 10.44
N ASP A 144 27.77 6.10 11.72
CA ASP A 144 27.69 7.04 12.84
C ASP A 144 29.07 7.66 13.16
N SER A 145 30.13 7.16 12.52
CA SER A 145 31.51 7.59 12.77
C SER A 145 31.92 8.76 11.87
N TRP A 146 32.71 9.66 12.42
CA TRP A 146 33.33 10.77 11.70
C TRP A 146 34.72 10.40 11.25
N ILE A 147 35.02 10.66 9.99
CA ILE A 147 36.35 10.50 9.39
C ILE A 147 36.84 11.85 8.88
N ASP A 148 38.14 12.08 8.95
CA ASP A 148 38.77 13.25 8.36
C ASP A 148 39.32 12.86 6.99
N VAL A 149 38.73 13.42 5.93
CA VAL A 149 39.19 13.26 4.56
C VAL A 149 39.49 14.64 4.01
N ASP A 150 40.73 14.86 3.58
CA ASP A 150 41.20 16.13 3.02
C ASP A 150 40.92 17.37 3.92
N GLY A 151 41.00 17.20 5.25
CA GLY A 151 40.79 18.25 6.23
C GLY A 151 39.31 18.57 6.50
N LYS A 152 38.38 17.79 5.94
CA LYS A 152 36.94 17.89 6.18
C LYS A 152 36.48 16.69 7.00
N LYS A 153 35.78 16.98 8.10
CA LYS A 153 35.07 15.96 8.88
C LYS A 153 33.80 15.56 8.17
N VAL A 154 33.80 14.36 7.61
CA VAL A 154 32.66 13.76 6.90
C VAL A 154 32.25 12.47 7.60
N ARG A 155 30.99 12.06 7.42
CA ARG A 155 30.51 10.77 7.95
C ARG A 155 31.00 9.67 7.03
N GLY A 156 31.61 8.63 7.62
CA GLY A 156 32.21 7.57 6.83
C GLY A 156 32.68 6.39 7.64
N ARG A 157 33.12 5.35 6.94
CA ARG A 157 33.66 4.11 7.53
C ARG A 157 35.10 3.96 7.09
N THR A 158 35.99 3.62 8.01
CA THR A 158 37.40 3.34 7.70
C THR A 158 37.64 1.85 7.70
N TYR A 159 38.15 1.36 6.58
CA TYR A 159 38.61 -0.02 6.37
C TYR A 159 40.13 -0.06 6.26
N ARG A 160 40.70 -1.26 6.32
CA ARG A 160 42.16 -1.45 6.13
C ARG A 160 42.62 -1.02 4.73
N TRP A 161 41.74 -1.10 3.74
CA TRP A 161 42.01 -0.80 2.33
C TRP A 161 41.55 0.58 1.88
N GLY A 162 40.94 1.39 2.76
CA GLY A 162 40.48 2.74 2.41
C GLY A 162 39.34 3.24 3.29
N SER A 163 38.91 4.47 3.04
CA SER A 163 37.78 5.10 3.71
C SER A 163 36.61 5.26 2.73
N VAL A 164 35.40 5.02 3.23
CA VAL A 164 34.16 5.17 2.48
C VAL A 164 33.35 6.30 3.08
N GLU A 165 33.13 7.34 2.30
CA GLU A 165 32.30 8.49 2.65
C GLU A 165 30.82 8.20 2.37
N VAL A 166 29.95 8.48 3.34
CA VAL A 166 28.50 8.24 3.22
C VAL A 166 27.81 9.26 2.33
N GLU A 167 28.26 10.52 2.36
CA GLU A 167 27.67 11.63 1.61
C GLU A 167 28.28 11.83 0.21
N ASN A 168 29.12 10.90 -0.23
CA ASN A 168 29.74 10.96 -1.54
C ASN A 168 28.93 10.15 -2.57
N GLU A 169 28.41 10.82 -3.59
CA GLU A 169 27.57 10.23 -4.65
C GLU A 169 28.26 9.09 -5.40
N LYS A 170 29.60 9.07 -5.45
CA LYS A 170 30.35 7.97 -6.09
C LYS A 170 30.37 6.69 -5.26
N HIS A 171 30.16 6.80 -3.95
CA HIS A 171 30.24 5.68 -3.02
C HIS A 171 28.85 5.20 -2.57
N SER A 172 27.87 6.09 -2.51
CA SER A 172 26.55 5.82 -1.92
C SER A 172 25.49 6.75 -2.48
N ASP A 173 24.33 6.19 -2.79
CA ASP A 173 23.13 6.93 -3.21
C ASP A 173 22.41 7.60 -2.00
N PHE A 174 23.05 7.65 -0.82
CA PHE A 174 22.44 8.22 0.39
C PHE A 174 22.02 9.68 0.21
N VAL A 175 22.78 10.47 -0.55
CA VAL A 175 22.43 11.86 -0.85
C VAL A 175 21.10 11.94 -1.60
N HIS A 176 20.94 11.10 -2.62
CA HIS A 176 19.70 11.01 -3.41
C HIS A 176 18.52 10.49 -2.59
N LEU A 177 18.74 9.48 -1.72
CA LEU A 177 17.70 8.99 -0.82
C LEU A 177 17.25 10.07 0.17
N ARG A 178 18.19 10.82 0.75
CA ARG A 178 17.89 11.93 1.66
C ARG A 178 17.12 13.04 0.96
N GLU A 179 17.52 13.37 -0.27
CA GLU A 179 16.87 14.39 -1.07
C GLU A 179 15.42 14.01 -1.39
N LEU A 180 15.20 12.76 -1.82
CA LEU A 180 13.87 12.21 -2.07
C LEU A 180 12.98 12.32 -0.83
N LEU A 181 13.44 11.82 0.32
CA LEU A 181 12.62 11.74 1.53
C LEU A 181 12.29 13.09 2.16
N ILE A 182 13.23 14.05 2.12
CA ILE A 182 13.13 15.27 2.92
C ILE A 182 12.83 16.51 2.06
N ARG A 183 13.38 16.58 0.84
CA ARG A 183 13.38 17.82 0.06
C ARG A 183 12.31 17.83 -1.02
N THR A 184 12.24 16.79 -1.84
CA THR A 184 11.45 16.82 -3.08
C THR A 184 10.11 16.12 -2.94
N ASN A 185 10.07 14.92 -2.35
CA ASN A 185 8.91 14.02 -2.45
C ASN A 185 8.14 13.83 -1.14
N LEU A 186 8.49 14.55 -0.07
CA LEU A 186 7.82 14.40 1.23
C LEU A 186 6.31 14.66 1.13
N GLN A 187 5.92 15.72 0.42
CA GLN A 187 4.51 16.08 0.28
C GLN A 187 3.74 15.04 -0.54
N ASP A 188 4.34 14.56 -1.62
CA ASP A 188 3.74 13.53 -2.48
C ASP A 188 3.57 12.18 -1.75
N LEU A 189 4.54 11.79 -0.92
CA LEU A 189 4.42 10.61 -0.04
C LEU A 189 3.23 10.73 0.92
N ILE A 190 3.02 11.91 1.51
CA ILE A 190 1.88 12.18 2.40
C ILE A 190 0.56 12.11 1.61
N GLU A 191 0.50 12.73 0.45
CA GLU A 191 -0.69 12.77 -0.41
C GLU A 191 -1.06 11.37 -0.91
N THR A 192 -0.09 10.62 -1.42
CA THR A 192 -0.29 9.22 -1.85
C THR A 192 -0.76 8.35 -0.69
N THR A 193 -0.18 8.53 0.51
CA THR A 193 -0.63 7.81 1.72
C THR A 193 -2.09 8.11 2.04
N HIS A 194 -2.50 9.37 1.90
CA HIS A 194 -3.87 9.77 2.21
C HIS A 194 -4.88 9.32 1.14
N ALA A 195 -4.57 9.59 -0.14
CA ALA A 195 -5.47 9.40 -1.27
C ALA A 195 -5.60 7.94 -1.70
N VAL A 196 -4.54 7.15 -1.55
CA VAL A 196 -4.51 5.75 -2.01
C VAL A 196 -4.64 4.81 -0.82
N HIS A 197 -3.62 4.74 0.03
CA HIS A 197 -3.51 3.71 1.06
C HIS A 197 -4.57 3.87 2.16
N TYR A 198 -4.67 5.07 2.73
CA TYR A 198 -5.66 5.35 3.76
C TYR A 198 -7.09 5.30 3.21
N ALA A 199 -7.33 5.80 1.98
CA ALA A 199 -8.64 5.71 1.34
C ALA A 199 -9.06 4.24 1.13
N GLN A 200 -8.14 3.38 0.71
CA GLN A 200 -8.37 1.95 0.58
C GLN A 200 -8.73 1.33 1.94
N PHE A 201 -7.93 1.58 2.99
CA PHE A 201 -8.22 1.11 4.35
C PHE A 201 -9.60 1.58 4.86
N ARG A 202 -9.90 2.88 4.72
CA ARG A 202 -11.17 3.48 5.11
C ARG A 202 -12.35 2.84 4.37
N SER A 203 -12.20 2.60 3.07
CA SER A 203 -13.23 1.95 2.26
C SER A 203 -13.50 0.52 2.71
N THR A 204 -12.46 -0.25 3.06
CA THR A 204 -12.56 -1.61 3.60
C THR A 204 -13.26 -1.60 4.95
N GLN A 205 -12.89 -0.68 5.85
CA GLN A 205 -13.51 -0.58 7.19
C GLN A 205 -14.99 -0.21 7.11
N ILE A 206 -15.38 0.69 6.22
CA ILE A 206 -16.78 1.06 5.98
C ILE A 206 -17.57 -0.11 5.37
N ARG A 207 -16.97 -0.88 4.47
CA ARG A 207 -17.61 -2.08 3.89
C ARG A 207 -17.75 -3.20 4.90
N GLY A 208 -16.73 -3.42 5.73
CA GLY A 208 -16.67 -4.49 6.74
C GLY A 208 -17.58 -4.26 7.94
N GLN A 209 -17.87 -3.01 8.32
CA GLN A 209 -18.83 -2.67 9.37
C GLN A 209 -20.30 -2.83 8.93
N GLY A 210 -20.54 -3.40 7.73
CA GLY A 210 -21.80 -3.26 7.04
C GLY A 210 -21.94 -1.81 6.55
N ARG A 211 -22.63 -1.63 5.42
CA ARG A 211 -23.04 -0.29 5.00
C ARG A 211 -23.73 0.35 6.22
N PRO A 212 -23.27 1.49 6.77
CA PRO A 212 -24.16 2.24 7.64
C PRO A 212 -25.42 2.47 6.80
N GLU A 213 -26.58 2.05 7.33
CA GLU A 213 -27.85 2.55 6.82
C GLU A 213 -27.67 4.06 6.69
N SER A 214 -27.64 4.51 5.45
CA SER A 214 -27.34 5.85 4.94
C SER A 214 -26.81 6.93 5.93
N PHE A 215 -25.75 7.65 5.52
CA PHE A 215 -25.35 8.92 6.15
C PHE A 215 -26.44 10.01 6.14
N LEU A 216 -27.50 9.81 5.36
CA LEU A 216 -28.75 10.55 5.47
C LEU A 216 -29.61 9.75 6.44
N ALA A 217 -30.05 10.37 7.54
CA ALA A 217 -31.09 9.79 8.38
C ALA A 217 -32.16 9.18 7.47
N CYS A 218 -32.35 7.86 7.57
CA CYS A 218 -33.37 7.15 6.82
C CYS A 218 -34.66 7.93 7.01
N ASP A 219 -35.14 8.56 5.94
CA ASP A 219 -36.51 8.99 5.86
C ASP A 219 -37.30 7.69 5.93
N GLU A 220 -37.84 7.32 7.11
CA GLU A 220 -38.67 6.11 7.31
C GLU A 220 -39.75 5.99 6.22
N PHE A 221 -40.11 7.13 5.63
CA PHE A 221 -40.98 7.27 4.49
C PHE A 221 -40.46 6.60 3.20
N TYR A 222 -39.16 6.64 2.91
CA TYR A 222 -38.59 6.10 1.66
C TYR A 222 -38.52 4.57 1.67
N GLU A 223 -38.13 3.96 2.78
CA GLU A 223 -38.15 2.50 2.94
C GLU A 223 -39.59 1.97 2.91
N SER A 224 -40.51 2.64 3.62
CA SER A 224 -41.94 2.29 3.60
C SER A 224 -42.54 2.37 2.18
N ARG A 225 -42.12 3.36 1.37
CA ARG A 225 -42.53 3.45 -0.04
C ARG A 225 -41.95 2.33 -0.89
N ILE A 226 -40.68 1.96 -0.70
CA ILE A 226 -40.06 0.85 -1.45
C ILE A 226 -40.73 -0.47 -1.10
N ASP A 227 -41.00 -0.74 0.17
CA ASP A 227 -41.65 -1.97 0.60
C ASP A 227 -43.12 -2.05 0.19
N SER A 228 -43.83 -0.93 0.22
CA SER A 228 -45.20 -0.84 -0.30
C SER A 228 -45.24 -1.04 -1.82
N ALA A 229 -44.26 -0.49 -2.55
CA ALA A 229 -44.13 -0.69 -4.00
C ALA A 229 -43.79 -2.15 -4.37
N LYS A 230 -42.92 -2.80 -3.60
CA LYS A 230 -42.60 -4.23 -3.77
C LYS A 230 -43.83 -5.12 -3.53
N ARG A 231 -44.60 -4.84 -2.47
CA ARG A 231 -45.84 -5.56 -2.16
C ARG A 231 -46.89 -5.39 -3.25
N ALA A 232 -47.12 -4.16 -3.71
CA ALA A 232 -48.06 -3.89 -4.80
C ALA A 232 -47.67 -4.62 -6.11
N LEU A 233 -46.38 -4.64 -6.46
CA LEU A 233 -45.90 -5.34 -7.64
C LEU A 233 -46.06 -6.87 -7.51
N ALA A 234 -45.83 -7.43 -6.33
CA ALA A 234 -46.01 -8.85 -6.06
C ALA A 234 -47.49 -9.27 -6.17
N GLU A 235 -48.40 -8.47 -5.64
CA GLU A 235 -49.85 -8.68 -5.80
C GLU A 235 -50.29 -8.61 -7.26
N GLU A 236 -49.76 -7.64 -8.02
CA GLU A 236 -50.06 -7.52 -9.46
C GLU A 236 -49.53 -8.73 -10.25
N MET A 237 -48.36 -9.25 -9.87
CA MET A 237 -47.78 -10.44 -10.49
C MET A 237 -48.61 -11.70 -10.21
N GLN A 238 -49.07 -11.87 -8.96
CA GLN A 238 -49.96 -12.98 -8.59
C GLN A 238 -51.29 -12.91 -9.34
N ARG A 239 -51.89 -11.71 -9.46
CA ARG A 239 -53.15 -11.56 -10.20
C ARG A 239 -52.99 -11.93 -11.68
N LYS A 240 -51.90 -11.49 -12.31
CA LYS A 240 -51.59 -11.85 -13.70
C LYS A 240 -51.33 -13.36 -13.87
N GLU A 241 -50.71 -14.00 -12.88
CA GLU A 241 -50.50 -15.44 -12.88
C GLU A 241 -51.82 -16.23 -12.79
N GLU A 242 -52.73 -15.80 -11.91
CA GLU A 242 -54.07 -16.40 -11.79
C GLU A 242 -54.93 -16.20 -13.05
N GLU A 243 -54.90 -15.01 -13.64
CA GLU A 243 -55.56 -14.71 -14.91
C GLU A 243 -55.02 -15.61 -16.03
N MET A 244 -53.69 -15.74 -16.14
CA MET A 244 -53.04 -16.59 -17.13
C MET A 244 -53.39 -18.07 -16.93
N ARG A 245 -53.44 -18.53 -15.67
CA ARG A 245 -53.82 -19.90 -15.31
C ARG A 245 -55.28 -20.19 -15.65
N SER A 246 -56.18 -19.25 -15.38
CA SER A 246 -57.60 -19.37 -15.73
C SER A 246 -57.81 -19.43 -17.24
N MET A 247 -57.13 -18.56 -18.00
CA MET A 247 -57.16 -18.60 -19.47
C MET A 247 -56.61 -19.91 -20.04
N PHE A 248 -55.57 -20.48 -19.43
CA PHE A 248 -55.02 -21.77 -19.83
C PHE A 248 -56.04 -22.90 -19.62
N VAL A 249 -56.68 -22.96 -18.44
CA VAL A 249 -57.70 -23.98 -18.15
C VAL A 249 -58.89 -23.88 -19.11
N ASN A 250 -59.35 -22.66 -19.43
CA ASN A 250 -60.43 -22.47 -20.39
C ASN A 250 -60.04 -22.90 -21.81
N LYS A 251 -58.82 -22.58 -22.26
CA LYS A 251 -58.30 -23.04 -23.56
C LYS A 251 -58.16 -24.56 -23.63
N VAL A 252 -57.72 -25.21 -22.56
CA VAL A 252 -57.62 -26.68 -22.49
C VAL A 252 -59.02 -27.29 -22.59
N ARG A 253 -60.01 -26.74 -21.87
CA ARG A 253 -61.41 -27.20 -21.95
C ARG A 253 -62.03 -27.01 -23.33
N GLU A 254 -61.80 -25.87 -23.99
CA GLU A 254 -62.25 -25.64 -25.37
C GLU A 254 -61.62 -26.65 -26.33
N LYS A 255 -60.31 -26.91 -26.20
CA LYS A 255 -59.62 -27.90 -27.03
C LYS A 255 -60.09 -29.33 -26.78
N GLU A 256 -60.36 -29.71 -25.54
CA GLU A 256 -60.93 -31.03 -25.22
C GLU A 256 -62.36 -31.18 -25.76
N ALA A 257 -63.15 -30.10 -25.82
CA ALA A 257 -64.48 -30.10 -26.41
C ALA A 257 -64.45 -30.17 -27.94
N GLU A 258 -63.46 -29.57 -28.60
CA GLU A 258 -63.26 -29.67 -30.06
C GLU A 258 -62.78 -31.07 -30.51
N LEU A 259 -62.13 -31.83 -29.62
CA LEU A 259 -61.59 -33.16 -29.89
C LEU A 259 -62.57 -34.31 -29.59
N ARG A 260 -63.76 -34.01 -29.08
CA ARG A 260 -64.82 -34.98 -28.74
C ARG A 260 -65.95 -34.96 -29.77
#